data_AF-A0A7K1J0Q4-F1
#
_entry.id   AF-A0A7K1J0Q4-F1
#
_cell.length_a   1.000
_cell.length_b   1.000
_cell.length_c   1.000
_cell.angle_alpha   90.00
_cell.angle_beta   90.00
_cell.angle_gamma   90.00
#
_symmetry.space_group_name_H-M   'P 1'
#
loop_
_entity.id
_entity.type
_entity.pdbx_description
1 polymer ?
#
loop_
_entity_poly.entity_id
_entity_poly.type
_entity_poly.pdbx_seq_one_letter_code
_entity_poly.pdbx_strand_id
1 'polypeptide(L)'
;MNIRRILSIALLAITLVLGGGLVSSSPAFATTPPADTQQDTQPPTTENDFMNLGRDLTTCISSSPLPDCGREPTSSSDRGGWQQLLLFLIMFLGMAFIFWRVYLSIRARDRNLN
;
A
#
# COMPACT_ATOMS: atom_id res chain seq x y z
N MET A 1 13.81 5.72 35.56
CA MET A 1 12.79 6.28 34.64
C MET A 1 11.52 6.54 35.42
N ASN A 2 11.13 7.80 35.61
CA ASN A 2 10.03 8.15 36.51
C ASN A 2 8.69 7.77 35.88
N ILE A 3 7.76 7.30 36.72
CA ILE A 3 6.42 6.84 36.32
C ILE A 3 5.67 7.87 35.47
N ARG A 4 5.90 9.17 35.74
CA ARG A 4 5.38 10.29 34.93
C ARG A 4 5.82 10.26 33.47
N ARG A 5 7.07 9.85 33.18
CA ARG A 5 7.59 9.75 31.80
C ARG A 5 6.98 8.56 31.05
N ILE A 6 6.74 7.45 31.73
CA ILE A 6 6.10 6.26 31.14
C ILE A 6 4.65 6.59 30.78
N LEU A 7 3.93 7.24 31.71
CA LEU A 7 2.54 7.64 31.53
C LEU A 7 2.37 8.64 30.38
N SER A 8 3.25 9.65 30.28
CA SER A 8 3.22 10.61 29.16
C SER A 8 3.52 9.97 27.81
N ILE A 9 4.41 8.96 27.76
CA ILE A 9 4.74 8.27 26.51
C ILE A 9 3.60 7.34 26.07
N ALA A 10 2.98 6.64 27.01
CA ALA A 10 1.81 5.80 26.74
C ALA A 10 0.63 6.64 26.23
N LEU A 11 0.36 7.79 26.86
CA LEU A 11 -0.66 8.73 26.40
C LEU A 11 -0.38 9.26 25.00
N LEU A 12 0.88 9.62 24.71
CA LEU A 12 1.27 10.13 23.40
C LEU A 12 1.16 9.07 22.29
N ALA A 13 1.47 7.80 22.61
CA ALA A 13 1.28 6.68 21.69
C ALA A 13 -0.21 6.39 21.43
N ILE A 14 -1.05 6.44 22.46
CA ILE A 14 -2.50 6.28 22.35
C ILE A 14 -3.10 7.41 21.50
N THR A 15 -2.70 8.67 21.71
CA THR A 15 -3.16 9.79 20.88
C THR A 15 -2.67 9.71 19.44
N LEU A 16 -1.51 9.11 19.18
CA LEU A 16 -1.02 8.91 17.80
C LEU A 16 -1.84 7.83 17.07
N VAL A 17 -2.24 6.76 17.78
CA VAL A 17 -3.08 5.68 17.25
C VAL A 17 -4.53 6.13 17.03
N LEU A 18 -5.10 6.91 17.97
CA LEU A 18 -6.46 7.44 17.82
C LEU A 18 -6.55 8.69 16.95
N GLY A 19 -5.49 9.50 16.87
CA GLY A 19 -5.47 10.78 16.14
C GLY A 19 -5.01 10.69 14.68
N GLY A 20 -4.34 9.61 14.28
CA GLY A 20 -3.90 9.38 12.89
C GLY A 20 -4.96 8.74 11.98
N GLY A 21 -6.15 8.42 12.51
CA GLY A 21 -7.23 7.75 11.78
C GLY A 21 -8.12 8.70 10.98
N LEU A 22 -7.55 9.48 10.06
CA LEU A 22 -8.35 10.03 8.94
C LEU A 22 -8.52 8.92 7.90
N VAL A 23 -9.35 7.93 8.22
CA VAL A 23 -9.88 7.00 7.23
C VAL A 23 -10.84 7.79 6.36
N SER A 24 -10.39 8.20 5.17
CA SER A 24 -11.30 8.62 4.10
C SER A 24 -12.16 7.42 3.70
N SER A 25 -13.32 7.29 4.34
CA SER A 25 -14.39 6.40 3.87
C SER A 25 -14.98 7.00 2.60
N SER A 26 -14.60 6.49 1.43
CA SER A 26 -15.26 6.83 0.17
C SER A 26 -16.69 6.27 0.17
N PRO A 27 -17.72 7.03 -0.25
CA PRO A 27 -19.06 6.49 -0.41
C PRO A 27 -19.08 5.53 -1.61
N ALA A 28 -19.39 4.26 -1.37
CA ALA A 28 -19.69 3.31 -2.42
C ALA A 28 -21.11 3.59 -2.95
N PHE A 29 -21.20 4.21 -4.13
CA PHE A 29 -22.46 4.26 -4.86
C PHE A 29 -22.69 2.91 -5.53
N ALA A 30 -23.63 2.13 -5.01
CA ALA A 30 -24.11 0.93 -5.66
C ALA A 30 -25.02 1.33 -6.84
N THR A 31 -24.45 1.44 -8.03
CA THR A 31 -25.22 1.52 -9.27
C THR A 31 -25.62 0.12 -9.69
N THR A 32 -26.90 -0.22 -9.52
CA THR A 32 -27.51 -1.42 -10.09
C THR A 32 -27.51 -1.29 -11.63
N PRO A 33 -26.91 -2.24 -12.37
CA PRO A 33 -27.03 -2.25 -13.84
C PRO A 33 -28.47 -2.55 -14.26
N PRO A 34 -29.02 -1.90 -15.31
CA PRO A 34 -30.29 -2.32 -15.90
C PRO A 34 -30.11 -3.69 -16.58
N ALA A 35 -31.07 -4.59 -16.35
CA ALA A 35 -31.14 -5.87 -17.03
C ALA A 35 -31.55 -5.71 -18.51
N ASP A 36 -30.77 -6.36 -19.37
CA ASP A 36 -31.03 -6.88 -20.71
C ASP A 36 -31.84 -6.06 -21.72
N THR A 37 -31.11 -5.55 -22.73
CA THR A 37 -31.56 -5.60 -24.12
C THR A 37 -30.47 -6.31 -24.93
N GLN A 38 -30.75 -7.55 -25.37
CA GLN A 38 -29.95 -8.19 -26.41
C GLN A 38 -30.13 -7.41 -27.71
N GLN A 39 -29.07 -6.73 -28.15
CA GLN A 39 -28.96 -6.16 -29.47
C GLN A 39 -27.65 -6.67 -30.08
N ASP A 40 -27.78 -7.65 -30.98
CA ASP A 40 -26.71 -8.13 -31.86
C ASP A 40 -26.20 -6.97 -32.72
N THR A 41 -25.13 -6.29 -32.31
CA THR A 41 -24.38 -5.36 -33.16
C THR A 41 -22.97 -5.18 -32.59
N GLN A 42 -22.00 -5.93 -33.13
CA GLN A 42 -20.56 -5.75 -33.00
C GLN A 42 -19.99 -5.87 -31.56
N PRO A 43 -18.99 -6.75 -31.30
CA PRO A 43 -18.34 -6.74 -29.98
C PRO A 43 -17.81 -5.32 -29.73
N PRO A 44 -18.21 -4.65 -28.62
CA PRO A 44 -17.53 -3.43 -28.24
C PRO A 44 -16.07 -3.81 -28.10
N THR A 45 -15.19 -3.18 -28.88
CA THR A 45 -13.77 -3.13 -28.58
C THR A 45 -13.63 -2.28 -27.32
N THR A 46 -14.13 -2.81 -26.21
CA THR A 46 -13.67 -2.43 -24.88
C THR A 46 -12.22 -2.84 -24.91
N GLU A 47 -11.35 -1.88 -25.24
CA GLU A 47 -9.92 -2.03 -25.16
C GLU A 47 -9.64 -2.48 -23.73
N ASN A 48 -9.43 -3.78 -23.56
CA ASN A 48 -9.15 -4.34 -22.27
C ASN A 48 -7.84 -3.71 -21.85
N ASP A 49 -7.84 -2.95 -20.75
CA ASP A 49 -6.63 -2.34 -20.20
C ASP A 49 -5.52 -3.41 -20.08
N PHE A 50 -5.92 -4.66 -19.77
CA PHE A 50 -5.12 -5.88 -19.78
C PHE A 50 -4.41 -6.28 -21.09
N MET A 51 -4.69 -5.61 -22.21
CA MET A 51 -4.02 -5.81 -23.52
C MET A 51 -3.07 -4.66 -23.91
N ASN A 52 -3.03 -3.56 -23.16
CA ASN A 52 -2.05 -2.48 -23.36
C ASN A 52 -0.71 -2.86 -22.69
N LEU A 53 0.15 -3.61 -23.39
CA LEU A 53 1.49 -3.99 -22.91
C LEU A 53 2.56 -3.39 -23.83
N GLY A 54 3.77 -3.19 -23.31
CA GLY A 54 4.93 -2.82 -24.12
C GLY A 54 5.29 -3.86 -25.20
N ARG A 55 4.86 -5.12 -25.04
CA ARG A 55 5.04 -6.21 -26.02
C ARG A 55 3.90 -7.22 -26.02
N ASP A 56 3.77 -7.95 -27.13
CA ASP A 56 2.80 -9.03 -27.29
C ASP A 56 2.92 -10.12 -26.21
N LEU A 57 1.77 -10.50 -25.64
CA LEU A 57 1.65 -11.55 -24.61
C LEU A 57 2.32 -12.87 -25.00
N THR A 58 2.30 -13.21 -26.29
CA THR A 58 2.90 -14.43 -26.85
C THR A 58 4.43 -14.44 -26.71
N THR A 59 5.06 -13.27 -26.66
CA THR A 59 6.52 -13.15 -26.45
C THR A 59 6.91 -13.09 -24.97
N CYS A 60 5.94 -12.81 -24.11
CA CYS A 60 6.11 -12.63 -22.67
C CYS A 60 5.65 -13.82 -21.83
N ILE A 61 5.05 -14.85 -22.45
CA ILE A 61 4.64 -16.09 -21.81
C ILE A 61 5.84 -17.05 -21.71
N SER A 62 6.71 -16.84 -20.72
CA SER A 62 7.82 -17.74 -20.42
C SER A 62 8.13 -17.74 -18.92
N SER A 63 8.80 -18.77 -18.42
CA SER A 63 9.25 -18.85 -17.01
C SER A 63 10.25 -17.75 -16.66
N SER A 64 10.90 -17.17 -17.69
CA SER A 64 11.73 -15.98 -17.60
C SER A 64 11.25 -14.98 -18.66
N PRO A 65 10.28 -14.11 -18.31
CA PRO A 65 9.81 -13.10 -19.24
C PRO A 65 10.91 -12.06 -19.50
N LEU A 66 10.93 -11.54 -20.72
CA LEU A 66 11.87 -10.48 -21.10
C LEU A 66 11.57 -9.21 -20.28
N PRO A 67 12.58 -8.34 -20.07
CA PRO A 67 12.32 -7.03 -19.48
C PRO A 67 11.32 -6.29 -20.39
N ASP A 68 10.39 -5.56 -19.77
CA ASP A 68 9.29 -4.83 -20.44
C ASP A 68 8.07 -5.67 -20.87
N CYS A 69 7.89 -6.84 -20.25
CA CYS A 69 6.68 -7.66 -20.39
C CYS A 69 5.51 -7.25 -19.46
N GLY A 70 5.65 -6.12 -18.77
CA GLY A 70 4.63 -5.55 -17.88
C GLY A 70 3.95 -4.35 -18.52
N ARG A 71 2.97 -3.79 -17.80
CA ARG A 71 2.41 -2.48 -18.13
C ARG A 71 3.25 -1.37 -17.54
N GLU A 72 3.23 -0.21 -18.18
CA GLU A 72 3.61 1.02 -17.52
C GLU A 72 2.63 1.31 -16.37
N PRO A 73 3.11 1.58 -15.15
CA PRO A 73 2.26 1.77 -14.01
C PRO A 73 1.53 3.12 -14.11
N THR A 74 0.24 3.09 -14.40
CA THR A 74 -0.63 4.28 -14.48
C THR A 74 -1.62 4.34 -13.31
N SER A 75 -1.91 3.19 -12.71
CA SER A 75 -2.89 3.00 -11.64
C SER A 75 -2.24 2.53 -10.34
N SER A 76 -2.93 2.79 -9.23
CA SER A 76 -2.47 2.49 -7.87
C SER A 76 -2.33 1.02 -7.52
N SER A 77 -2.91 0.15 -8.33
CA SER A 77 -2.80 -1.31 -8.22
C SER A 77 -1.72 -1.90 -9.13
N ASP A 78 -1.02 -1.09 -9.92
CA ASP A 78 -0.05 -1.60 -10.89
C ASP A 78 1.24 -2.07 -10.21
N ARG A 79 1.73 -3.22 -10.68
CA ARG A 79 2.94 -3.84 -10.13
C ARG A 79 4.14 -2.96 -10.40
N GLY A 80 4.84 -2.58 -9.33
CA GLY A 80 6.01 -1.68 -9.43
C GLY A 80 5.65 -0.20 -9.58
N GLY A 81 4.38 0.16 -9.42
CA GLY A 81 3.95 1.56 -9.35
C GLY A 81 4.45 2.28 -8.10
N TRP A 82 4.48 3.61 -8.17
CA TRP A 82 5.01 4.44 -7.08
C TRP A 82 4.24 4.26 -5.75
N GLN A 83 2.93 4.01 -5.83
CA GLN A 83 2.07 3.79 -4.67
C GLN A 83 2.40 2.49 -3.93
N GLN A 84 2.80 1.44 -4.65
CA GLN A 84 3.24 0.19 -4.03
C GLN A 84 4.55 0.38 -3.25
N LEU A 85 5.49 1.16 -3.80
CA LEU A 85 6.73 1.52 -3.12
C LEU A 85 6.47 2.37 -1.87
N LEU A 86 5.54 3.32 -1.95
CA LEU A 86 5.14 4.13 -0.80
C LEU A 86 4.54 3.26 0.32
N LEU A 87 3.66 2.32 -0.02
CA LEU A 87 3.09 1.39 0.97
C LEU A 87 4.18 0.55 1.64
N PHE A 88 5.10 0.01 0.85
CA PHE A 88 6.25 -0.73 1.37
C PHE A 88 7.07 0.11 2.34
N LEU A 89 7.34 1.37 1.98
CA LEU A 89 8.12 2.30 2.80
C LEU A 89 7.40 2.61 4.12
N ILE A 90 6.08 2.82 4.11
CA ILE A 90 5.28 3.04 5.32
C ILE A 90 5.35 1.84 6.27
N MET A 91 5.18 0.63 5.75
CA MET A 91 5.29 -0.60 6.56
C MET A 91 6.71 -0.76 7.13
N PHE A 92 7.73 -0.49 6.33
CA PHE A 92 9.12 -0.55 6.76
C PHE A 92 9.42 0.48 7.86
N LEU A 93 9.00 1.73 7.69
CA LEU A 93 9.14 2.80 8.69
C LEU A 93 8.45 2.45 10.01
N GLY A 94 7.25 1.88 9.95
CA GLY A 94 6.50 1.47 11.13
C GLY A 94 7.29 0.48 11.98
N MET A 95 7.85 -0.56 11.35
CA MET A 95 8.69 -1.54 12.05
C MET A 95 10.00 -0.92 12.54
N ALA A 96 10.70 -0.18 11.69
CA ALA A 96 11.97 0.47 12.02
C ALA A 96 11.84 1.43 13.22
N PHE A 97 10.74 2.18 13.29
CA PHE A 97 10.47 3.11 14.38
C PHE A 97 10.35 2.41 15.74
N ILE A 98 9.65 1.27 15.78
CA ILE A 98 9.50 0.48 17.01
C ILE A 98 10.87 -0.01 17.49
N PHE A 99 11.67 -0.62 16.59
CA PHE A 99 13.01 -1.10 16.92
C PHE A 99 13.93 0.02 17.40
N TRP A 100 13.93 1.16 16.72
CA TRP A 100 14.72 2.33 17.10
C TRP A 100 14.39 2.79 18.53
N ARG A 101 13.10 2.85 18.88
CA ARG A 101 12.65 3.28 20.21
C ARG A 101 13.06 2.28 21.29
N VAL A 102 12.95 0.98 21.03
CA VAL A 102 13.40 -0.08 21.95
C VAL A 102 14.91 -0.01 22.16
N TYR A 103 15.68 0.13 21.08
CA TYR A 103 17.14 0.25 21.14
C TYR A 103 17.58 1.45 21.99
N LEU A 104 16.98 2.63 21.75
CA LEU A 104 17.28 3.82 22.56
C LEU A 104 16.92 3.66 24.04
N SER A 105 15.82 2.94 24.34
CA SER A 105 15.41 2.65 25.72
C SER A 105 16.45 1.80 26.45
N ILE A 106 16.92 0.73 25.80
CA ILE A 106 17.95 -0.17 26.35
C ILE A 106 19.27 0.60 26.53
N ARG A 107 19.72 1.31 25.50
CA ARG A 107 20.96 2.12 25.59
C ARG A 107 20.88 3.18 26.69
N ALA A 108 19.71 3.78 26.92
CA ALA A 108 19.53 4.71 28.02
C ALA A 108 19.61 4.01 29.38
N ARG A 109 19.04 2.81 29.53
CA ARG A 109 19.15 2.00 30.75
C ARG A 109 20.59 1.62 31.04
N ASP A 110 21.32 1.13 30.04
CA ASP A 110 22.70 0.65 30.21
C ASP A 110 23.64 1.77 30.65
N ARG A 111 23.46 2.99 30.13
CA ARG A 111 24.20 4.18 30.60
C ARG A 111 23.92 4.62 32.04
N ASN A 112 22.83 4.15 32.66
CA ASN A 112 22.53 4.45 34.06
C ASN A 112 22.97 3.33 35.01
N LEU A 113 23.37 2.16 34.47
CA LEU A 113 23.83 1.00 35.23
C LEU A 113 25.36 0.87 35.24
N ASN A 114 26.05 1.66 34.42
CA ASN A 114 27.49 1.83 34.39
C ASN A 114 27.85 3.24 34.89
#